data_AF-A0A842SWZ1-F1
#
_entry.id   AF-A0A842SWZ1-F1
#
_cell.length_a   1.000
_cell.length_b   1.000
_cell.length_c   1.000
_cell.angle_alpha   90.00
_cell.angle_beta   90.00
_cell.angle_gamma   90.00
#
_symmetry.space_group_name_H-M   'P 1'
#
loop_
_entity.id
_entity.type
_entity.pdbx_description
1 polymer ?
#
loop_
_entity_poly.entity_id
_entity_poly.type
_entity_poly.pdbx_seq_one_letter_code
_entity_poly.pdbx_strand_id
1 'polypeptide(L)'
;MDAITNAVLSVDNPLVHEIGMILQEPVIYAVIVLALIVIGERRGKKQGKILVSIIVAALLILAAKHFMAVERPCADDGWCPEGYSFPSMHATVAFALMTGFLNKKSYGFYLLFALLVAFTRLNIGVHTFYDVAAALPVAMLSYYIAAEIFRRLDDG
;
A
#
# COMPACT_ATOMS: atom_id res chain seq x y z
N MET A 1 4.24 8.50 19.55
CA MET A 1 3.50 8.46 18.27
C MET A 1 2.97 9.85 17.95
N ASP A 2 2.84 10.20 16.67
CA ASP A 2 2.35 11.52 16.23
C ASP A 2 0.84 11.70 16.46
N ALA A 3 0.37 12.95 16.38
CA ALA A 3 -1.03 13.31 16.67
C ALA A 3 -2.04 12.59 15.77
N ILE A 4 -1.71 12.36 14.49
CA ILE A 4 -2.61 11.68 13.56
C ILE A 4 -2.68 10.19 13.92
N THR A 5 -1.54 9.56 14.18
CA THR A 5 -1.50 8.16 14.62
C THR A 5 -2.31 7.96 15.90
N ASN A 6 -2.14 8.81 16.92
CA ASN A 6 -2.90 8.71 18.17
C ASN A 6 -4.41 8.90 17.96
N ALA A 7 -4.80 9.85 17.10
CA ALA A 7 -6.21 10.07 16.79
C ALA A 7 -6.84 8.83 16.13
N VAL A 8 -6.14 8.20 15.19
CA VAL A 8 -6.64 6.99 14.51
C VAL A 8 -6.65 5.76 15.44
N LEU A 9 -5.65 5.62 16.31
CA LEU A 9 -5.62 4.57 17.34
C LEU A 9 -6.78 4.69 18.34
N SER A 10 -7.22 5.92 18.64
CA SER A 10 -8.36 6.14 19.54
C SER A 10 -9.71 5.73 18.95
N VAL A 11 -9.76 5.40 17.66
CA VAL A 11 -10.97 4.87 17.02
C VAL A 11 -11.13 3.39 17.40
N ASP A 12 -11.81 3.16 18.51
CA ASP A 12 -12.14 1.82 18.99
C ASP A 12 -13.45 1.33 18.33
N ASN A 13 -13.31 0.52 17.28
CA ASN A 13 -14.43 -0.12 16.61
C ASN A 13 -14.06 -1.55 16.17
N PRO A 14 -14.75 -2.59 16.69
CA PRO A 14 -14.43 -3.99 16.38
C PRO A 14 -14.44 -4.31 14.88
N LEU A 15 -15.39 -3.77 14.12
CA LEU A 15 -15.49 -4.02 12.68
C LEU A 15 -14.29 -3.43 11.93
N VAL A 16 -13.84 -2.24 12.33
CA VAL A 16 -12.66 -1.60 11.73
C VAL A 16 -11.42 -2.43 12.02
N HIS A 17 -11.27 -2.90 13.25
CA HIS A 17 -10.15 -3.76 13.64
C HIS A 17 -10.15 -5.07 12.84
N GLU A 18 -11.29 -5.76 12.73
CA GLU A 18 -11.43 -6.99 11.93
C GLU A 18 -11.08 -6.77 10.45
N ILE A 19 -11.59 -5.69 9.84
CA ILE A 19 -11.22 -5.30 8.47
C ILE A 19 -9.71 -5.06 8.38
N GLY A 20 -9.11 -4.45 9.40
CA GLY A 20 -7.68 -4.23 9.50
C GLY A 20 -6.89 -5.53 9.53
N MET A 21 -7.34 -6.52 10.31
CA MET A 21 -6.72 -7.84 10.39
C MET A 21 -6.85 -8.60 9.07
N ILE A 22 -8.02 -8.59 8.43
CA ILE A 22 -8.25 -9.20 7.11
C ILE A 22 -7.35 -8.57 6.04
N LEU A 23 -7.24 -7.23 6.02
CA LEU A 23 -6.38 -6.51 5.08
C LEU A 23 -4.89 -6.66 5.40
N GLN A 24 -4.51 -7.09 6.62
CA GLN A 24 -3.12 -7.42 6.93
C GLN A 24 -2.71 -8.73 6.25
N GLU A 25 -3.60 -9.72 6.23
CA GLU A 25 -3.28 -11.07 5.76
C GLU A 25 -2.72 -11.06 4.34
N PRO A 26 -1.44 -11.46 4.12
CA PRO A 26 -0.75 -11.23 2.85
C PRO A 26 -1.44 -11.87 1.66
N VAL A 27 -1.94 -13.10 1.82
CA VAL A 27 -2.60 -13.85 0.74
C VAL A 27 -3.93 -13.21 0.38
N ILE A 28 -4.75 -12.88 1.38
CA ILE A 28 -6.06 -12.25 1.18
C ILE A 28 -5.88 -10.89 0.52
N TYR A 29 -4.95 -10.08 1.03
CA TYR A 29 -4.65 -8.77 0.49
C TYR A 29 -4.16 -8.84 -0.96
N ALA A 30 -3.26 -9.77 -1.29
CA ALA A 30 -2.81 -9.99 -2.66
C ALA A 30 -3.96 -10.39 -3.59
N VAL A 31 -4.85 -11.29 -3.16
CA VAL A 31 -6.03 -11.69 -3.94
C VAL A 31 -6.96 -10.50 -4.20
N ILE A 32 -7.22 -9.68 -3.18
CA ILE A 32 -8.04 -8.46 -3.33
C ILE A 32 -7.40 -7.51 -4.35
N VAL A 33 -6.10 -7.23 -4.24
CA VAL A 33 -5.38 -6.34 -5.16
C VAL A 33 -5.43 -6.88 -6.59
N LEU A 34 -5.18 -8.18 -6.79
CA LEU A 34 -5.26 -8.81 -8.11
C LEU A 34 -6.68 -8.72 -8.70
N ALA A 35 -7.71 -9.00 -7.90
CA ALA A 35 -9.11 -8.87 -8.32
C ALA A 35 -9.42 -7.42 -8.73
N LEU A 36 -8.98 -6.43 -7.96
CA LEU A 36 -9.17 -5.01 -8.26
C LEU A 36 -8.47 -4.56 -9.55
N ILE A 37 -7.30 -5.14 -9.88
CA ILE A 37 -6.61 -4.90 -11.15
C ILE A 37 -7.42 -5.47 -12.31
N VAL A 38 -7.84 -6.73 -12.22
CA VAL A 38 -8.54 -7.45 -13.29
C VAL A 38 -9.93 -6.86 -13.56
N ILE A 39 -10.66 -6.47 -12.51
CA ILE A 39 -12.00 -5.89 -12.63
C ILE A 39 -11.94 -4.47 -13.20
N GLY A 40 -11.03 -3.62 -12.71
CA GLY A 40 -11.02 -2.20 -13.07
C GLY A 40 -10.33 -1.86 -14.38
N GLU A 41 -9.42 -2.71 -14.87
CA GLU A 41 -8.75 -2.49 -16.14
C GLU A 41 -8.79 -3.75 -16.98
N ARG A 42 -9.30 -3.64 -18.22
CA ARG A 42 -9.42 -4.76 -19.16
C ARG A 42 -8.24 -4.86 -20.13
N ARG A 43 -7.41 -3.81 -20.22
CA ARG A 43 -6.24 -3.78 -21.12
C ARG A 43 -5.05 -4.46 -20.47
N GLY A 44 -4.66 -5.62 -20.99
CA GLY A 44 -3.56 -6.44 -20.48
C GLY A 44 -2.24 -5.67 -20.31
N LYS A 45 -1.86 -4.82 -21.28
CA LYS A 45 -0.66 -3.97 -21.16
C LYS A 45 -0.68 -3.08 -19.90
N LYS A 46 -1.82 -2.48 -19.58
CA LYS A 46 -1.93 -1.61 -18.41
C LYS A 46 -2.01 -2.41 -17.11
N GLN A 47 -2.66 -3.58 -17.10
CA GLN A 47 -2.61 -4.50 -15.97
C GLN A 47 -1.15 -4.90 -15.67
N GLY A 48 -0.40 -5.30 -16.70
CA GLY A 48 1.03 -5.64 -16.59
C GLY A 48 1.86 -4.48 -16.03
N LYS A 49 1.64 -3.25 -16.50
CA LYS A 49 2.31 -2.07 -15.96
C LYS A 49 2.02 -1.85 -14.47
N ILE A 50 0.77 -2.03 -14.03
CA ILE A 50 0.41 -1.91 -12.61
C ILE A 50 1.08 -3.01 -11.80
N LEU A 51 1.07 -4.26 -12.26
CA LEU A 51 1.75 -5.37 -11.59
C LEU A 51 3.26 -5.13 -11.45
N VAL A 52 3.92 -4.68 -12.52
CA VAL A 52 5.34 -4.33 -12.49
C VAL A 52 5.59 -3.18 -11.52
N SER A 53 4.71 -2.18 -11.45
CA SER A 53 4.85 -1.08 -10.47
C SER A 53 4.77 -1.56 -9.01
N ILE A 54 3.95 -2.58 -8.72
CA ILE A 54 3.83 -3.18 -7.40
C ILE A 54 5.10 -3.98 -7.05
N ILE A 55 5.65 -4.73 -8.01
CA ILE A 55 6.91 -5.46 -7.84
C ILE A 55 8.06 -4.48 -7.58
N VAL A 56 8.18 -3.42 -8.39
CA VAL A 56 9.19 -2.38 -8.22
C VAL A 56 9.03 -1.70 -6.85
N ALA A 57 7.81 -1.39 -6.44
CA ALA A 57 7.54 -0.82 -5.11
C ALA A 57 8.03 -1.76 -4.00
N ALA A 58 7.70 -3.05 -4.08
CA ALA A 58 8.13 -4.03 -3.08
C ALA A 58 9.66 -4.07 -2.96
N LEU A 59 10.39 -4.04 -4.07
CA LEU A 59 11.86 -3.99 -4.08
C LEU A 59 12.40 -2.70 -3.43
N LEU A 60 11.82 -1.55 -3.77
CA LEU A 60 12.20 -0.26 -3.17
C LEU A 60 11.96 -0.26 -1.66
N ILE A 61 10.86 -0.84 -1.19
CA ILE A 61 10.54 -0.95 0.23
C ILE A 61 11.50 -1.90 0.94
N LEU A 62 11.82 -3.05 0.36
CA LEU A 62 12.78 -3.99 0.95
C LEU A 62 14.15 -3.32 1.13
N ALA A 63 14.60 -2.56 0.14
CA ALA A 63 15.81 -1.76 0.26
C ALA A 63 15.66 -0.69 1.36
N ALA A 64 14.60 0.11 1.33
CA ALA A 64 14.37 1.18 2.31
C ALA A 64 14.31 0.65 3.75
N LYS A 65 13.66 -0.49 3.98
CA LYS A 65 13.57 -1.14 5.29
C LYS A 65 14.94 -1.54 5.82
N HIS A 66 15.84 -2.02 4.95
CA HIS A 66 17.19 -2.39 5.35
C HIS A 66 18.03 -1.18 5.80
N PHE A 67 17.85 -0.02 5.16
CA PHE A 67 18.60 1.20 5.51
C PHE A 67 18.02 1.95 6.71
N MET A 68 16.69 1.99 6.84
CA MET A 68 16.03 2.84 7.83
C MET A 68 15.79 2.11 9.16
N ALA A 69 15.60 0.79 9.13
CA ALA A 69 15.47 -0.07 10.31
C ALA A 69 14.52 0.46 11.41
N VAL A 70 13.40 1.08 11.02
CA VAL A 70 12.46 1.70 11.96
C VAL A 70 11.62 0.62 12.63
N GLU A 71 11.68 0.56 13.96
CA GLU A 71 10.88 -0.37 14.76
C GLU A 71 9.38 -0.05 14.70
N ARG A 72 8.56 -1.11 14.79
CA ARG A 72 7.10 -0.96 14.77
C ARG A 72 6.58 -0.39 16.09
N PRO A 73 5.51 0.43 16.05
CA PRO A 73 4.87 0.93 17.27
C PRO A 73 4.27 -0.17 18.15
N CYS A 74 3.79 -1.26 17.53
CA CYS A 74 3.14 -2.41 18.19
C CYS A 74 2.17 -1.94 19.30
N ALA A 75 1.26 -1.02 18.98
CA ALA A 75 0.41 -0.38 19.98
C ALA A 75 -0.71 -1.29 20.53
N ASP A 76 -0.89 -2.47 19.93
CA ASP A 76 -1.82 -3.50 20.38
C ASP A 76 -1.03 -4.62 21.10
N ASP A 77 -1.39 -4.88 22.36
CA ASP A 77 -0.66 -5.79 23.27
C ASP A 77 -0.75 -7.28 22.85
N GLY A 78 -1.65 -7.63 21.92
CA GLY A 78 -1.92 -9.01 21.54
C GLY A 78 -1.14 -9.54 20.33
N TRP A 79 -0.65 -8.67 19.44
CA TRP A 79 -0.03 -9.10 18.19
C TRP A 79 0.83 -8.00 17.56
N CYS A 80 2.06 -8.35 17.14
CA CYS A 80 2.88 -7.47 16.32
C CYS A 80 3.55 -8.24 15.17
N PRO A 81 3.46 -7.74 13.92
CA PRO A 81 4.13 -8.35 12.77
C PRO A 81 5.65 -8.22 12.87
N GLU A 82 6.37 -9.23 12.37
CA GLU A 82 7.82 -9.17 12.27
C GLU A 82 8.31 -8.10 11.26
N GLY A 83 9.53 -7.61 11.50
CA GLY A 83 10.26 -6.69 10.63
C GLY A 83 9.87 -5.21 10.76
N TYR A 84 10.59 -4.36 10.04
CA TYR A 84 10.52 -2.90 10.19
C TYR A 84 9.20 -2.27 9.72
N SER A 85 8.84 -1.12 10.31
CA SER A 85 7.61 -0.37 10.02
C SER A 85 7.73 0.49 8.78
N PHE A 86 8.88 1.13 8.56
CA PHE A 86 9.02 2.18 7.57
C PHE A 86 9.64 1.66 6.26
N PRO A 87 9.07 1.96 5.09
CA PRO A 87 7.71 2.45 4.84
C PRO A 87 6.68 1.30 4.85
N SER A 88 5.39 1.65 4.90
CA SER A 88 4.31 0.65 4.93
C SER A 88 4.12 -0.03 3.56
N MET A 89 4.31 -1.36 3.51
CA MET A 89 4.14 -2.16 2.29
C MET A 89 2.69 -2.18 1.81
N HIS A 90 1.72 -2.46 2.68
CA HIS A 90 0.29 -2.46 2.33
C HIS A 90 -0.17 -1.10 1.80
N ALA A 91 0.21 -0.01 2.47
CA ALA A 91 -0.13 1.33 1.97
C ALA A 91 0.52 1.60 0.59
N THR A 92 1.77 1.17 0.39
CA THR A 92 2.48 1.40 -0.88
C THR A 92 1.84 0.62 -2.02
N VAL A 93 1.46 -0.64 -1.80
CA VAL A 93 0.75 -1.45 -2.81
C VAL A 93 -0.60 -0.82 -3.16
N ALA A 94 -1.37 -0.38 -2.17
CA ALA A 94 -2.64 0.29 -2.40
C ALA A 94 -2.47 1.61 -3.19
N PHE A 95 -1.44 2.40 -2.86
CA PHE A 95 -1.13 3.63 -3.59
C PHE A 95 -0.58 3.37 -5.00
N ALA A 96 0.16 2.28 -5.23
CA ALA A 96 0.64 1.92 -6.55
C ALA A 96 -0.53 1.50 -7.45
N LEU A 97 -1.47 0.73 -6.90
CA LEU A 97 -2.73 0.41 -7.55
C LEU A 97 -3.49 1.69 -7.91
N MET A 98 -3.72 2.58 -6.94
CA MET A 98 -4.39 3.88 -7.12
C MET A 98 -3.71 4.74 -8.21
N THR A 99 -2.38 4.80 -8.21
CA THR A 99 -1.59 5.56 -9.20
C THR A 99 -1.84 5.04 -10.62
N GLY A 100 -1.98 3.72 -10.79
CA GLY A 100 -2.38 3.09 -12.05
C GLY A 100 -3.72 3.58 -12.61
N PHE A 101 -4.60 4.11 -11.76
CA PHE A 101 -5.93 4.56 -12.13
C PHE A 101 -6.11 6.08 -12.14
N LEU A 102 -5.07 6.90 -11.95
CA LEU A 102 -5.14 8.37 -11.94
C LEU A 102 -5.96 8.96 -13.11
N ASN A 103 -5.75 8.46 -14.33
CA ASN A 103 -6.42 8.97 -15.54
C ASN A 103 -7.75 8.26 -15.84
N LYS A 104 -8.40 7.66 -14.85
CA LYS A 104 -9.68 6.92 -15.02
C LYS A 104 -10.76 7.51 -14.13
N LYS A 105 -12.02 7.44 -14.59
CA LYS A 105 -13.19 7.82 -13.79
C LYS A 105 -13.30 7.03 -12.47
N SER A 106 -12.76 5.82 -12.44
CA SER A 106 -12.71 4.97 -11.24
C SER A 106 -11.66 5.41 -10.21
N TYR A 107 -10.83 6.43 -10.49
CA TYR A 107 -9.77 6.89 -9.60
C TYR A 107 -10.23 7.10 -8.15
N GLY A 108 -11.38 7.76 -7.95
CA GLY A 108 -11.91 8.03 -6.61
C GLY A 108 -12.15 6.78 -5.77
N PHE A 109 -12.58 5.67 -6.39
CA PHE A 109 -12.74 4.39 -5.72
C PHE A 109 -11.38 3.81 -5.26
N TYR A 110 -10.36 3.86 -6.11
CA TYR A 110 -9.03 3.37 -5.76
C TYR A 110 -8.32 4.25 -4.73
N LEU A 111 -8.55 5.57 -4.78
CA LEU A 111 -8.10 6.50 -3.75
C LEU A 111 -8.74 6.16 -2.41
N LEU A 112 -10.06 5.96 -2.38
CA LEU A 112 -10.77 5.58 -1.16
C LEU A 112 -10.25 4.25 -0.60
N PHE A 113 -10.03 3.25 -1.46
CA PHE A 113 -9.43 1.97 -1.06
C PHE A 113 -8.03 2.16 -0.46
N ALA A 114 -7.17 2.97 -1.10
CA ALA A 114 -5.83 3.23 -0.58
C ALA A 114 -5.84 3.96 0.77
N LEU A 115 -6.73 4.93 0.94
CA LEU A 115 -6.93 5.62 2.22
C LEU A 115 -7.49 4.69 3.30
N LEU A 116 -8.39 3.76 2.96
CA LEU A 116 -8.90 2.75 3.88
C LEU A 116 -7.78 1.80 4.35
N VAL A 117 -6.93 1.32 3.42
CA VAL A 117 -5.77 0.48 3.76
C VAL A 117 -4.80 1.25 4.66
N ALA A 118 -4.47 2.48 4.30
CA ALA A 118 -3.64 3.39 5.10
C ALA A 118 -4.20 3.57 6.51
N PHE A 119 -5.49 3.89 6.63
CA PHE A 119 -6.18 4.07 7.90
C PHE A 119 -6.13 2.81 8.76
N THR A 120 -6.45 1.65 8.18
CA THR A 120 -6.43 0.38 8.94
C THR A 120 -5.04 0.02 9.45
N ARG A 121 -3.95 0.42 8.76
CA ARG A 121 -2.57 0.18 9.24
C ARG A 121 -2.23 0.98 10.50
N LEU A 122 -2.76 2.20 10.59
CA LEU A 122 -2.64 3.03 11.79
C LEU A 122 -3.54 2.51 12.91
N ASN A 123 -4.77 2.12 12.58
CA ASN A 123 -5.78 1.69 13.55
C ASN A 123 -5.42 0.38 14.26
N ILE A 124 -4.85 -0.59 13.56
CA ILE A 124 -4.31 -1.82 14.19
C ILE A 124 -2.95 -1.60 14.87
N GLY A 125 -2.40 -0.38 14.86
CA GLY A 125 -1.22 -0.01 15.64
C GLY A 125 0.13 -0.55 15.17
N VAL A 126 0.23 -1.02 13.93
CA VAL A 126 1.47 -1.60 13.38
C VAL A 126 2.31 -0.62 12.55
N HIS A 127 1.78 0.58 12.29
CA HIS A 127 2.43 1.65 11.53
C HIS A 127 2.09 3.03 12.09
N THR A 128 2.99 3.99 11.88
CA THR A 128 2.78 5.41 12.12
C THR A 128 2.30 6.14 10.86
N PHE A 129 1.78 7.37 11.03
CA PHE A 129 1.42 8.24 9.92
C PHE A 129 2.60 8.46 8.96
N TYR A 130 3.83 8.59 9.48
CA TYR A 130 5.01 8.76 8.63
C TYR A 130 5.29 7.53 7.75
N ASP A 131 5.09 6.32 8.27
CA ASP A 131 5.26 5.07 7.50
C ASP A 131 4.29 5.00 6.31
N VAL A 132 3.07 5.49 6.52
CA VAL A 132 2.00 5.51 5.52
C VAL A 132 2.15 6.70 4.56
N ALA A 133 2.56 7.87 5.04
CA ALA A 133 2.78 9.05 4.21
C ALA A 133 3.93 8.83 3.23
N ALA A 134 5.01 8.17 3.66
CA ALA A 134 6.14 7.82 2.79
C ALA A 134 5.79 6.79 1.70
N ALA A 135 4.69 6.03 1.86
CA ALA A 135 4.26 5.03 0.90
C ALA A 135 3.81 5.63 -0.44
N LEU A 136 3.18 6.82 -0.42
CA LEU A 136 2.68 7.48 -1.62
C LEU A 136 3.79 7.85 -2.64
N PRO A 137 4.86 8.58 -2.26
CA PRO A 137 5.92 8.90 -3.20
C PRO A 137 6.64 7.65 -3.72
N VAL A 138 6.81 6.61 -2.89
CA VAL A 138 7.40 5.32 -3.34
C VAL A 138 6.52 4.67 -4.40
N ALA A 139 5.21 4.65 -4.21
CA ALA A 139 4.25 4.13 -5.18
C ALA A 139 4.23 4.91 -6.49
N MET A 140 4.30 6.24 -6.43
CA MET A 140 4.35 7.09 -7.63
C MET A 140 5.64 6.86 -8.42
N LEU A 141 6.78 6.79 -7.71
CA LEU A 141 8.07 6.51 -8.32
C LEU A 141 8.09 5.11 -8.96
N SER A 142 7.57 4.09 -8.28
CA SER A 142 7.54 2.73 -8.81
C SER A 142 6.68 2.63 -10.07
N TYR A 143 5.55 3.33 -10.13
CA TYR A 143 4.70 3.38 -11.31
C TYR A 143 5.36 4.14 -12.47
N TYR A 144 6.08 5.22 -12.18
CA TYR A 144 6.87 5.93 -13.18
C TYR A 144 7.93 5.01 -13.81
N ILE A 145 8.70 4.30 -12.97
CA ILE A 145 9.70 3.32 -13.42
C ILE A 145 9.04 2.23 -14.28
N ALA A 146 7.92 1.67 -13.84
CA ALA A 146 7.18 0.67 -14.62
C ALA A 146 6.68 1.22 -15.96
N ALA A 147 6.22 2.47 -16.01
CA ALA A 147 5.79 3.12 -17.24
C ALA A 147 6.96 3.28 -18.23
N GLU A 148 8.14 3.67 -17.75
CA GLU A 148 9.33 3.81 -18.57
C GLU A 148 9.83 2.45 -19.10
N ILE A 149 9.79 1.39 -18.30
CA ILE A 149 10.11 0.02 -18.74
C ILE A 149 9.20 -0.37 -19.90
N PHE A 150 7.88 -0.19 -19.77
CA PHE A 150 6.93 -0.56 -20.82
C PHE A 150 7.08 0.31 -22.07
N ARG A 151 7.40 1.60 -21.93
CA ARG A 151 7.66 2.48 -23.07
C ARG A 151 8.83 1.96 -23.90
N ARG A 152 9.94 1.58 -23.25
CA ARG A 152 11.13 1.02 -23.93
C ARG A 152 10.87 -0.31 -24.62
N LEU A 153 9.98 -1.14 -24.06
CA LEU A 153 9.60 -2.43 -24.66
C LEU A 153 8.68 -2.26 -25.88
N ASP A 154 7.92 -1.17 -25.96
CA ASP A 154 7.07 -0.87 -27.11
C ASP A 154 7.84 -0.15 -28.24
N ASP A 155 8.98 0.48 -27.94
CA ASP A 155 9.83 1.23 -28.89
C ASP A 155 10.93 0.37 -29.58
N GLY A 156 11.10 -0.90 -29.19
CA GLY A 156 12.15 -1.81 -29.70
C GLY A 156 11.58 -3.01 -30.44
#